data_AF-A0A960W4N1-F1
#
_entry.id   AF-A0A960W4N1-F1
#
_cell.length_a   1.000
_cell.length_b   1.000
_cell.length_c   1.000
_cell.angle_alpha   90.00
_cell.angle_beta   90.00
_cell.angle_gamma   90.00
#
_symmetry.space_group_name_H-M   'P 1'
#
loop_
_entity.id
_entity.type
_entity.pdbx_description
1 polymer ?
#
loop_
_entity_poly.entity_id
_entity_poly.type
_entity_poly.pdbx_seq_one_letter_code
_entity_poly.pdbx_strand_id
1 'polypeptide(L)'
;MYQDSCSGTTTTATWSNALQYCTNLSLASKTWRLPNTNELKSIVDYGKSNPAINETYFPKTQPYYYWTSTTYFPDTSTAWSVLFYDTNIYNPTKSVGYNVRCVSDGN
;
A
#
# COMPACT_ATOMS: atom_id res chain seq x y z
N MET A 1 -26.73 -0.94 -14.36
CA MET A 1 -25.37 -0.67 -14.88
C MET A 1 -24.55 -0.16 -13.71
N TYR A 2 -23.83 -1.05 -13.00
CA TYR A 2 -23.07 -0.67 -11.81
C TYR A 2 -21.63 -0.38 -12.22
N GLN A 3 -21.32 0.90 -12.45
CA GLN A 3 -19.95 1.36 -12.48
C GLN A 3 -19.61 1.88 -11.08
N ASP A 4 -19.22 0.97 -10.19
CA ASP A 4 -18.47 1.33 -8.99
C ASP A 4 -17.08 1.79 -9.43
N SER A 5 -17.00 3.03 -9.93
CA SER A 5 -15.74 3.66 -10.27
C SER A 5 -15.04 4.02 -8.96
N CYS A 6 -14.29 3.07 -8.39
CA CYS A 6 -13.16 3.41 -7.54
C CYS A 6 -12.18 4.20 -8.40
N SER A 7 -12.31 5.53 -8.39
CA SER A 7 -11.42 6.51 -9.00
C SER A 7 -10.14 6.66 -8.18
N GLY A 8 -9.57 5.55 -7.72
CA GLY A 8 -8.31 5.53 -6.98
C GLY A 8 -7.17 5.82 -7.95
N THR A 9 -6.84 7.10 -8.14
CA THR A 9 -5.57 7.47 -8.75
C THR A 9 -4.45 6.94 -7.86
N THR A 10 -3.42 6.36 -8.48
CA THR A 10 -2.27 5.87 -7.73
C THR A 10 -1.47 7.06 -7.21
N THR A 11 -1.50 7.28 -5.89
CA THR A 11 -0.74 8.35 -5.22
C THR A 11 0.63 7.81 -4.83
N THR A 12 1.68 8.56 -5.17
CA THR A 12 3.04 8.31 -4.67
C THR A 12 3.42 9.35 -3.61
N ALA A 13 4.04 8.90 -2.52
CA ALA A 13 4.46 9.77 -1.43
C ALA A 13 5.68 9.21 -0.70
N THR A 14 6.42 10.09 -0.02
CA THR A 14 7.44 9.66 0.96
C THR A 14 6.77 8.94 2.12
N TRP A 15 7.52 8.16 2.91
CA TRP A 15 6.92 7.34 3.97
C TRP A 15 6.13 8.16 5.00
N SER A 16 6.67 9.30 5.42
CA SER A 16 5.98 10.22 6.36
C SER A 16 4.72 10.81 5.74
N ASN A 17 4.78 11.22 4.47
CA ASN A 17 3.62 11.77 3.77
C ASN A 17 2.57 10.68 3.50
N ALA A 18 2.97 9.42 3.29
CA ALA A 18 2.07 8.29 3.11
C ALA A 18 1.28 7.99 4.38
N LEU A 19 1.93 8.03 5.55
CA LEU A 19 1.27 7.93 6.85
C LEU A 19 0.23 9.04 7.02
N GLN A 20 0.64 10.29 6.82
CA GLN A 20 -0.24 11.44 6.98
C GLN A 20 -1.38 11.45 5.97
N TYR A 21 -1.10 11.07 4.71
CA TYR A 21 -2.10 10.96 3.67
C TYR A 21 -3.22 10.02 4.10
N CYS A 22 -2.86 8.81 4.56
CA CYS A 22 -3.87 7.86 5.00
C CYS A 22 -4.64 8.34 6.23
N THR A 23 -3.99 8.92 7.24
CA THR A 23 -4.70 9.39 8.44
C THR A 23 -5.63 10.57 8.18
N ASN A 24 -5.36 11.36 7.13
CA ASN A 24 -6.16 12.52 6.75
C ASN A 24 -7.29 12.18 5.76
N LEU A 25 -7.41 10.93 5.31
CA LEU A 25 -8.50 10.52 4.44
C LEU A 25 -9.83 10.54 5.20
N SER A 26 -10.75 11.39 4.75
CA SER A 26 -12.14 11.40 5.20
C SER A 26 -13.03 10.75 4.13
N LEU A 27 -12.90 9.41 4.01
CA LEU A 27 -13.68 8.62 3.06
C LEU A 27 -14.58 7.65 3.83
N ALA A 28 -15.86 7.57 3.42
CA ALA A 28 -16.86 6.64 3.95
C ALA A 28 -17.00 6.69 5.50
N SER A 29 -16.69 7.82 6.13
CA SER A 29 -16.69 7.98 7.60
C SER A 29 -15.84 6.94 8.34
N LYS A 30 -14.79 6.41 7.69
CA LYS A 30 -13.86 5.43 8.28
C LYS A 30 -12.56 6.09 8.72
N THR A 31 -11.91 5.49 9.71
CA THR A 31 -10.52 5.80 10.06
C THR A 31 -9.60 5.03 9.13
N TRP A 32 -8.78 5.77 8.40
CA TRP A 32 -7.82 5.21 7.45
C TRP A 32 -6.41 5.29 8.02
N ARG A 33 -5.60 4.29 7.68
CA ARG A 33 -4.18 4.22 8.04
C ARG A 33 -3.40 3.53 6.95
N LEU A 34 -2.08 3.70 7.00
CA LEU A 34 -1.18 2.93 6.16
C LEU A 34 -1.11 1.48 6.69
N PRO A 35 -1.23 0.45 5.84
CA PRO A 35 -1.20 -0.94 6.26
C PRO A 35 0.15 -1.30 6.83
N ASN A 36 0.17 -2.20 7.80
CA ASN A 36 1.42 -2.80 8.25
C ASN A 36 1.93 -3.84 7.24
N THR A 37 3.17 -4.28 7.43
CA THR A 37 3.79 -5.24 6.52
C THR A 37 3.04 -6.57 6.40
N ASN A 38 2.39 -7.06 7.47
CA ASN A 38 1.66 -8.32 7.44
C ASN A 38 0.35 -8.20 6.66
N GLU A 39 -0.37 -7.07 6.80
CA GLU A 39 -1.59 -6.79 6.05
C GLU A 39 -1.34 -6.66 4.55
N LEU A 40 -0.23 -6.01 4.18
CA LEU A 40 0.09 -5.88 2.76
C LEU A 40 0.58 -7.21 2.17
N LYS A 41 1.27 -8.04 2.96
CA LYS A 41 1.65 -9.41 2.53
C LYS A 41 0.47 -10.35 2.41
N SER A 42 -0.57 -10.22 3.23
CA SER A 42 -1.72 -11.13 3.19
C SER A 42 -2.55 -11.00 1.92
N ILE A 43 -2.43 -9.88 1.21
CA ILE A 43 -3.10 -9.66 -0.09
C ILE A 43 -2.22 -10.00 -1.29
N VAL A 44 -0.96 -10.38 -1.09
CA VAL A 44 -0.06 -10.82 -2.17
C VAL A 44 -0.48 -12.19 -2.68
N ASP A 45 -0.61 -12.32 -4.00
CA ASP A 45 -0.85 -13.58 -4.68
C ASP A 45 0.49 -14.16 -5.18
N TYR A 46 1.05 -15.10 -4.42
CA TYR A 46 2.36 -15.71 -4.73
C TYR A 46 2.37 -16.59 -5.98
N GLY A 47 1.20 -16.89 -6.57
CA GLY A 47 1.08 -17.59 -7.85
C GLY A 47 1.06 -16.65 -9.05
N LYS A 48 1.13 -15.33 -8.84
CA LYS A 48 1.03 -14.31 -9.89
C LYS A 48 2.20 -13.35 -9.86
N SER A 49 2.39 -12.69 -10.99
CA SER A 49 3.34 -11.60 -11.18
C SER A 49 2.72 -10.55 -12.08
N ASN A 50 3.04 -9.27 -11.85
CA ASN A 50 2.66 -8.14 -12.70
C ASN A 50 1.14 -7.95 -12.96
N PRO A 51 0.32 -7.62 -11.94
CA PRO A 51 0.65 -7.51 -10.52
C PRO A 51 0.37 -8.83 -9.75
N ALA A 52 1.18 -9.10 -8.73
CA ALA A 52 1.09 -10.24 -7.82
C ALA A 52 -0.04 -10.05 -6.77
N ILE A 53 -1.27 -9.84 -7.24
CA ILE A 53 -2.47 -9.60 -6.41
C ILE A 53 -3.73 -10.07 -7.14
N ASN A 54 -4.81 -10.30 -6.40
CA ASN A 54 -6.12 -10.53 -7.00
C ASN A 54 -6.74 -9.21 -7.50
N GLU A 55 -6.62 -8.95 -8.81
CA GLU A 55 -7.13 -7.74 -9.45
C GLU A 55 -8.66 -7.62 -9.44
N THR A 56 -9.41 -8.71 -9.23
CA THR A 56 -10.86 -8.67 -9.05
C THR A 56 -11.24 -7.91 -7.77
N TYR A 57 -10.48 -8.10 -6.69
CA TYR A 57 -10.71 -7.40 -5.41
C TYR A 57 -9.91 -6.10 -5.30
N PHE A 58 -8.74 -6.03 -5.95
CA PHE A 58 -7.85 -4.88 -5.91
C PHE A 58 -7.57 -4.35 -7.33
N PRO A 59 -8.60 -3.82 -8.02
CA PRO A 59 -8.45 -3.32 -9.38
C PRO A 59 -7.48 -2.14 -9.42
N LYS A 60 -6.83 -1.95 -10.57
CA LYS A 60 -5.88 -0.86 -10.84
C LYS A 60 -4.64 -0.84 -9.93
N THR A 61 -4.32 -1.97 -9.28
CA THR A 61 -3.05 -2.10 -8.55
C THR A 61 -1.89 -2.00 -9.53
N GLN A 62 -0.97 -1.07 -9.28
CA GLN A 62 0.24 -0.98 -10.09
C GLN A 62 1.25 -2.02 -9.61
N PRO A 63 2.05 -2.62 -10.51
CA PRO A 63 3.03 -3.65 -10.17
C PRO A 63 4.32 -3.04 -9.59
N TYR A 64 4.20 -2.08 -8.68
CA TYR A 64 5.32 -1.31 -8.11
C TYR A 64 5.38 -1.45 -6.59
N TYR A 65 6.32 -0.73 -5.96
CA TYR A 65 6.48 -0.68 -4.51
C TYR A 65 5.32 0.05 -3.84
N TYR A 66 4.83 -0.53 -2.74
CA TYR A 66 3.85 0.08 -1.86
C TYR A 66 4.40 0.20 -0.45
N TRP A 67 4.22 1.37 0.15
CA TRP A 67 4.65 1.62 1.52
C TRP A 67 3.83 0.82 2.54
N THR A 68 4.51 0.38 3.60
CA THR A 68 3.88 -0.12 4.83
C THR A 68 4.18 0.81 6.00
N SER A 69 3.36 0.80 7.03
CA SER A 69 3.57 1.58 8.28
C SER A 69 4.69 1.02 9.15
N THR A 70 5.30 -0.09 8.78
CA THR A 70 6.31 -0.76 9.60
C THR A 70 7.71 -0.23 9.28
N THR A 71 8.33 0.43 10.26
CA THR A 71 9.76 0.83 10.18
C THR A 71 10.65 -0.42 10.22
N TYR A 72 11.74 -0.41 9.45
CA TYR A 72 12.73 -1.47 9.51
C TYR A 72 13.60 -1.27 10.74
N PHE A 73 13.54 -2.18 11.71
CA PHE A 73 14.19 -1.99 13.00
C PHE A 73 15.73 -1.83 12.94
N PRO A 74 16.47 -2.61 12.12
CA PRO A 74 17.92 -2.45 12.03
C PRO A 74 18.39 -1.09 11.48
N ASP A 75 17.55 -0.39 10.71
CA ASP A 75 17.81 0.97 10.23
C ASP A 75 16.50 1.77 10.13
N THR A 76 16.28 2.64 11.11
CA THR A 76 15.05 3.44 11.23
C THR A 76 14.90 4.53 10.18
N SER A 77 15.93 4.79 9.37
CA SER A 77 15.85 5.65 8.18
C SER A 77 15.10 4.97 7.02
N THR A 78 14.86 3.67 7.12
CA THR A 78 14.14 2.86 6.14
C THR A 78 12.83 2.28 6.70
N ALA A 79 11.93 1.87 5.81
CA ALA A 79 10.68 1.22 6.17
C ALA A 79 10.37 0.08 5.20
N TRP A 80 9.57 -0.90 5.64
CA TRP A 80 9.18 -2.01 4.79
C TRP A 80 8.24 -1.54 3.67
N SER A 81 8.46 -2.10 2.48
CA SER A 81 7.63 -1.94 1.29
C SER A 81 7.43 -3.29 0.61
N VAL A 82 6.29 -3.46 -0.06
CA VAL A 82 5.98 -4.67 -0.82
C VAL A 82 5.94 -4.32 -2.30
N LEU A 83 6.63 -5.10 -3.12
CA LEU A 83 6.63 -4.99 -4.57
C LEU A 83 5.61 -5.97 -5.16
N PHE A 84 4.57 -5.43 -5.79
CA PHE A 84 3.56 -6.25 -6.48
C PHE A 84 4.01 -6.72 -7.87
N TYR A 85 5.25 -6.50 -8.30
CA TYR A 85 5.76 -7.10 -9.54
C TYR A 85 5.95 -8.62 -9.38
N ASP A 86 6.64 -9.03 -8.32
CA ASP A 86 7.16 -10.39 -8.13
C ASP A 86 7.15 -10.85 -6.66
N THR A 87 6.27 -10.27 -5.82
CA THR A 87 6.03 -10.65 -4.41
C THR A 87 7.14 -10.28 -3.42
N ASN A 88 8.20 -9.62 -3.88
CA ASN A 88 9.36 -9.29 -3.05
C ASN A 88 9.07 -8.17 -2.03
N ILE A 89 9.80 -8.20 -0.92
CA ILE A 89 9.70 -7.22 0.18
C ILE A 89 11.04 -6.51 0.32
N TYR A 90 11.01 -5.18 0.42
CA TYR A 90 12.20 -4.34 0.47
C TYR A 90 12.12 -3.33 1.61
N ASN A 91 13.27 -2.78 2.01
CA ASN A 91 13.40 -1.77 3.06
C ASN A 91 14.04 -0.47 2.52
N PRO A 92 13.38 0.28 1.62
CA PRO A 92 13.94 1.49 1.06
C PRO A 92 13.94 2.67 2.03
N THR A 93 14.77 3.69 1.75
CA THR A 93 14.85 4.93 2.52
C THR A 93 13.52 5.68 2.51
N LYS A 94 13.11 6.20 3.67
CA LYS A 94 11.83 6.89 3.89
C LYS A 94 11.64 8.16 3.04
N SER A 95 12.72 8.69 2.46
CA SER A 95 12.73 9.87 1.59
C SER A 95 12.29 9.58 0.14
N VAL A 96 12.18 8.32 -0.26
CA VAL A 96 11.78 7.92 -1.62
C VAL A 96 10.24 7.92 -1.74
N GLY A 97 9.74 8.35 -2.89
CA GLY A 97 8.31 8.30 -3.20
C GLY A 97 7.86 6.92 -3.70
N TYR A 98 6.93 6.27 -3.00
CA TYR A 98 6.30 5.01 -3.44
C TYR A 98 4.79 5.07 -3.33
N ASN A 99 4.13 4.07 -3.93
CA ASN A 99 2.68 4.01 -3.99
C ASN A 99 2.08 3.84 -2.60
N VAL A 100 0.93 4.46 -2.41
CA VAL A 100 0.21 4.44 -1.14
C VAL A 100 -1.12 3.72 -1.34
N ARG A 101 -1.38 2.73 -0.50
CA ARG A 101 -2.67 2.04 -0.40
C ARG A 101 -3.09 2.10 1.06
N CYS A 102 -4.10 2.90 1.37
CA CYS A 102 -4.61 3.00 2.74
C CYS A 102 -5.59 1.85 3.02
N VAL A 103 -5.62 1.42 4.28
CA VAL A 103 -6.59 0.45 4.80
C VAL A 103 -7.41 1.13 5.90
N SER A 104 -8.68 0.77 6.00
CA SER A 104 -9.54 1.18 7.10
C SER A 104 -9.66 0.04 8.10
N ASP A 105 -9.63 0.34 9.40
CA ASP A 105 -10.00 -0.66 10.40
C ASP A 105 -11.46 -1.05 10.17
N GLY A 106 -11.71 -2.34 9.95
CA GLY A 106 -13.03 -2.86 9.62
C GLY A 106 -13.99 -2.64 10.79
N ASN A 107 -15.07 -1.91 10.53
CA ASN A 107 -16.26 -1.83 11.38
C ASN A 107 -17.46 -2.30 10.56
#